data_AF-A0A1E7HZE1-F1
#
_entry.id   AF-A0A1E7HZE1-F1
#
_cell.length_a   1.000
_cell.length_b   1.000
_cell.length_c   1.000
_cell.angle_alpha   90.00
_cell.angle_beta   90.00
_cell.angle_gamma   90.00
#
_symmetry.space_group_name_H-M   'P 1'
#
loop_
_entity.id
_entity.type
_entity.pdbx_description
1 polymer ?
#
loop_
_entity_poly.entity_id
_entity_poly.type
_entity_poly.pdbx_seq_one_letter_code
_entity_poly.pdbx_strand_id
1 'polypeptide(L)'
;MSRYAIVYDEKLKEYDLGHGLKKDRHQNFIELLQQKKGCHPDFKIVSPSYATENDFKLIHTEAYIQRIETYESRDPYDTPLSHWSK
;
A
#
# COMPACT_ATOMS: atom_id res chain seq x y z
N MET A 1 -11.29 10.20 23.55
CA MET A 1 -11.23 8.96 22.73
C MET A 1 -11.12 9.40 21.28
N SER A 2 -10.12 8.93 20.53
CA SER A 2 -10.08 9.17 19.09
C SER A 2 -11.27 8.49 18.44
N ARG A 3 -11.97 9.21 17.57
CA ARG A 3 -13.22 8.77 16.94
C ARG A 3 -12.97 8.10 15.59
N TYR A 4 -11.83 8.39 14.96
CA TYR A 4 -11.46 7.89 13.64
C TYR A 4 -10.00 7.43 13.62
N ALA A 5 -9.79 6.22 13.09
CA ALA A 5 -8.46 5.69 12.81
C ALA A 5 -8.11 5.93 11.34
N ILE A 6 -6.92 6.47 11.10
CA ILE A 6 -6.35 6.62 9.76
C ILE A 6 -5.28 5.54 9.63
N VAL A 7 -5.53 4.56 8.77
CA VAL A 7 -4.62 3.44 8.58
C VAL A 7 -3.54 3.83 7.58
N TYR A 8 -2.29 3.78 8.01
CA TYR A 8 -1.13 4.14 7.19
C TYR A 8 0.11 3.37 7.62
N ASP A 9 0.88 2.89 6.65
CA ASP A 9 2.21 2.32 6.85
C ASP A 9 3.22 3.13 6.03
N GLU A 10 4.31 3.55 6.66
CA GLU A 10 5.37 4.30 5.98
C GLU A 10 6.02 3.52 4.84
N LYS A 11 5.99 2.18 4.86
CA LYS A 11 6.54 1.35 3.78
C LYS A 11 5.82 1.54 2.45
N LEU A 12 4.64 2.16 2.42
CA LEU A 12 4.00 2.54 1.15
C LEU A 12 4.90 3.42 0.27
N LYS A 13 5.84 4.17 0.87
CA LYS A 13 6.81 4.98 0.12
C LYS A 13 7.82 4.17 -0.69
N GLU A 14 7.94 2.86 -0.42
CA GLU A 14 8.84 1.94 -1.13
C GLU A 14 8.25 1.50 -2.48
N TYR A 15 6.93 1.66 -2.67
CA TYR A 15 6.23 1.28 -3.89
C TYR A 15 6.10 2.48 -4.83
N ASP A 16 6.90 2.51 -5.89
CA ASP A 16 6.76 3.47 -6.99
C ASP A 16 6.68 2.70 -8.31
N LEU A 17 5.45 2.47 -8.76
CA LEU A 17 5.16 1.60 -9.90
C LEU A 17 5.03 2.39 -11.21
N GLY A 18 5.30 3.70 -11.19
CA GLY A 18 5.08 4.61 -12.31
C GLY A 18 3.59 4.89 -12.57
N HIS A 19 3.28 5.48 -13.73
CA HIS A 19 1.92 5.72 -14.26
C HIS A 19 0.81 5.99 -13.22
N GLY A 20 0.94 7.08 -12.45
CA GLY A 20 -0.07 7.53 -11.47
C GLY A 20 -0.04 6.80 -10.11
N LEU A 21 0.68 5.69 -10.00
CA LEU A 21 0.96 4.90 -8.80
C LEU A 21 2.33 5.25 -8.22
N LYS A 22 2.53 6.56 -7.97
CA LYS A 22 3.78 7.10 -7.44
C LYS A 22 3.77 7.12 -5.92
N LYS A 23 4.93 6.79 -5.32
CA LYS A 23 5.16 6.80 -3.87
C LYS A 23 4.86 8.12 -3.18
N ASP A 24 5.11 9.24 -3.86
CA ASP A 24 5.02 10.59 -3.30
C ASP A 24 3.58 10.97 -2.93
N ARG A 25 2.58 10.39 -3.60
CA ARG A 25 1.16 10.68 -3.35
C ARG A 25 0.74 10.40 -1.92
N HIS A 26 1.15 9.26 -1.37
CA HIS A 26 0.78 8.85 -0.01
C HIS A 26 1.56 9.66 1.03
N GLN A 27 2.85 9.87 0.79
CA GLN A 27 3.71 10.66 1.68
C GLN A 27 3.21 12.10 1.79
N ASN A 28 2.95 12.77 0.66
CA ASN A 28 2.45 14.15 0.62
C ASN A 28 1.13 14.30 1.38
N PHE A 29 0.23 13.31 1.27
CA PHE A 29 -1.04 13.33 1.99
C PHE A 29 -0.83 13.24 3.51
N ILE A 30 0.00 12.30 3.97
CA ILE A 30 0.22 12.10 5.41
C ILE A 30 0.96 13.28 6.04
N GLU A 31 1.96 13.85 5.35
CA GLU A 31 2.64 15.06 5.82
C GLU A 31 1.67 16.22 5.98
N LEU A 32 0.83 16.47 4.98
CA LEU A 32 -0.18 17.53 5.04
C LEU A 32 -1.22 17.26 6.14
N LEU A 33 -1.67 16.02 6.28
CA LEU A 33 -2.59 15.61 7.33
C LEU A 33 -1.98 15.86 8.72
N GLN A 34 -0.72 15.48 8.94
CA GLN A 34 -0.02 15.71 10.20
C GLN A 34 0.16 17.20 10.48
N GLN A 35 0.55 18.00 9.48
CA GLN A 35 0.69 19.45 9.62
C GLN A 35 -0.63 20.14 9.97
N LYS A 36 -1.75 19.71 9.37
CA LYS A 36 -3.05 20.37 9.55
C LYS A 36 -3.85 19.82 10.73
N LYS A 37 -3.70 18.54 11.05
CA LYS A 37 -4.59 17.78 11.96
C LYS A 37 -3.85 16.72 12.81
N GLY A 38 -2.52 16.66 12.82
CA GLY A 38 -1.76 15.60 13.47
C GLY A 38 -1.99 15.46 14.99
N CYS A 39 -2.30 16.56 15.67
CA CYS A 39 -2.65 16.56 17.10
C CYS A 39 -4.17 16.65 17.37
N HIS A 40 -5.01 16.50 16.34
CA HIS A 40 -6.45 16.61 16.50
C HIS A 40 -6.98 15.40 17.28
N PRO A 41 -7.69 15.59 18.41
CA PRO A 41 -8.04 14.50 19.33
C PRO A 41 -8.95 13.43 18.70
N ASP A 42 -9.72 13.79 17.67
CA ASP A 42 -10.62 12.87 16.98
C ASP A 42 -9.92 11.88 16.06
N PHE A 43 -8.67 12.12 15.68
CA PHE A 43 -7.95 11.30 14.71
C PHE A 43 -6.73 10.64 15.35
N LYS A 44 -6.45 9.41 14.94
CA LYS A 44 -5.19 8.73 15.25
C LYS A 44 -4.70 8.00 14.02
N ILE A 45 -3.44 8.22 13.66
CA ILE A 45 -2.77 7.40 12.65
C ILE A 45 -2.35 6.09 13.31
N VAL A 46 -2.70 4.97 12.68
CA VAL A 46 -2.37 3.62 13.16
C VAL A 46 -1.75 2.81 12.03
N SER A 47 -0.79 1.96 12.37
CA SER A 47 -0.20 1.01 11.42
C SER A 47 -1.12 -0.22 11.29
N PRO A 48 -1.38 -0.71 10.07
CA PRO A 48 -2.12 -1.95 9.86
C PRO A 48 -1.29 -3.18 10.23
N SER A 49 -1.97 -4.28 10.55
CA SER A 49 -1.37 -5.60 10.41
C SER A 49 -1.33 -5.99 8.93
N TYR A 50 -0.24 -6.62 8.48
CA TYR A 50 -0.19 -7.16 7.11
C TYR A 50 -1.16 -8.33 6.95
N ALA A 51 -1.78 -8.40 5.78
CA ALA A 51 -2.60 -9.56 5.40
C ALA A 51 -1.74 -10.82 5.39
N THR A 52 -2.31 -11.92 5.90
CA THR A 52 -1.69 -13.24 5.89
C THR A 52 -1.95 -13.96 4.58
N GLU A 53 -1.21 -15.05 4.32
CA GLU A 53 -1.47 -15.92 3.17
C GLU A 53 -2.91 -16.47 3.18
N ASN A 54 -3.45 -16.79 4.36
CA ASN A 54 -4.83 -17.24 4.52
C ASN A 54 -5.84 -16.15 4.13
N ASP A 55 -5.55 -14.88 4.44
CA ASP A 55 -6.39 -13.75 4.03
C ASP A 55 -6.41 -13.61 2.50
N PHE A 56 -5.26 -13.81 1.84
CA PHE A 56 -5.19 -13.79 0.37
C PHE A 56 -5.97 -14.94 -0.27
N LYS A 57 -5.94 -16.14 0.31
CA LYS A 57 -6.64 -17.35 -0.18
C LYS A 57 -8.17 -17.26 -0.12
N LEU A 58 -8.73 -16.28 0.58
CA LEU A 58 -10.18 -16.03 0.56
C LEU A 58 -10.70 -15.64 -0.83
N ILE A 59 -9.83 -15.09 -1.68
CA ILE A 59 -10.20 -14.54 -3.00
C ILE A 59 -9.28 -15.06 -4.10
N HIS A 60 -7.99 -15.20 -3.80
CA HIS A 60 -6.97 -15.52 -4.79
C HIS A 60 -6.57 -16.99 -4.76
N THR A 61 -6.21 -17.52 -5.93
CA THR A 61 -5.63 -18.86 -6.04
C THR A 61 -4.15 -18.85 -5.63
N GLU A 62 -3.65 -19.98 -5.15
CA GLU A 62 -2.25 -20.20 -4.82
C GLU A 62 -1.32 -19.87 -5.98
N ALA A 63 -1.71 -20.27 -7.20
CA ALA A 63 -0.95 -19.97 -8.41
C ALA A 63 -0.81 -18.46 -8.67
N TYR A 64 -1.85 -17.68 -8.35
CA TYR A 64 -1.77 -16.21 -8.45
C TYR A 64 -0.86 -15.63 -7.37
N ILE A 65 -1.01 -16.07 -6.12
CA ILE A 65 -0.19 -15.59 -4.98
C ILE A 65 1.29 -15.83 -5.27
N GLN A 66 1.66 -17.05 -5.67
CA GLN A 66 3.04 -17.41 -6.03
C GLN A 66 3.60 -16.55 -7.16
N ARG A 67 2.78 -16.26 -8.19
CA ARG A 67 3.19 -15.39 -9.30
C ARG A 67 3.54 -13.98 -8.83
N ILE A 68 2.75 -13.41 -7.91
CA ILE A 68 3.01 -12.09 -7.33
C ILE A 68 4.30 -12.11 -6.49
N GLU A 69 4.50 -13.14 -5.67
CA GLU A 69 5.70 -13.30 -4.84
C GLU A 69 6.98 -13.41 -5.68
N THR A 70 6.91 -14.01 -6.86
CA THR A 70 8.04 -14.11 -7.81
C THR A 70 8.16 -12.91 -8.75
N TYR A 71 7.33 -11.86 -8.58
CA TYR A 71 7.28 -10.69 -9.45
C TYR A 71 7.13 -11.03 -10.94
N GLU A 72 6.41 -12.11 -11.25
CA GLU A 72 6.31 -12.59 -12.63
C GLU A 72 5.19 -11.86 -13.39
N SER A 73 5.60 -10.99 -14.31
CA SER A 73 4.69 -10.33 -15.27
C SER A 73 4.64 -11.15 -16.56
N ARG A 74 3.48 -11.73 -16.86
CA ARG A 74 3.25 -12.57 -18.05
C ARG A 74 2.44 -11.86 -19.12
N ASP A 75 1.79 -10.74 -18.78
CA ASP A 75 0.91 -9.98 -19.67
C ASP A 75 1.46 -8.56 -19.89
N PRO A 76 1.57 -8.07 -21.15
CA PRO A 76 1.93 -6.68 -21.43
C PRO A 76 0.95 -5.63 -20.86
N TYR A 77 -0.24 -6.04 -20.43
CA TYR A 77 -1.24 -5.22 -19.75
C TYR A 77 -1.27 -5.45 -18.23
N ASP A 78 -0.36 -6.27 -17.68
CA ASP A 78 -0.27 -6.47 -16.24
C ASP A 78 -0.02 -5.14 -15.52
N THR A 79 -0.62 -5.01 -14.33
CA THR A 79 -0.23 -3.94 -13.41
C THR A 79 1.24 -4.14 -13.05
N PRO A 80 2.10 -3.11 -13.16
CA PRO A 80 3.50 -3.24 -12.81
C PRO A 80 3.66 -3.74 -11.37
N LEU A 81 4.40 -4.83 -11.17
CA LEU A 81 4.65 -5.43 -9.85
C LEU A 81 5.99 -4.97 -9.25
N SER A 82 6.84 -4.35 -10.06
CA SER A 82 8.13 -3.79 -9.66
C SER A 82 8.45 -2.56 -10.52
N HIS A 83 9.41 -1.75 -10.07
CA HIS A 83 10.04 -0.76 -10.93
C HIS A 83 10.57 -1.48 -12.18
N TRP A 84 10.20 -0.97 -13.36
CA TRP A 84 10.71 -1.44 -14.65
C TRP A 84 12.24 -1.56 -14.60
N SER A 85 12.76 -2.78 -14.44
CA SER A 85 14.12 -3.14 -14.84
C SER A 85 14.01 -4.13 -15.99
N LYS A 86 13.87 -3.57 -17.19
CA LYS A 86 14.46 -4.14 -18.40
C LYS A 86 15.52 -3.17 -18.89
#